data_AF-A0A2E0VT13-F1
#
_entry.id   AF-A0A2E0VT13-F1
#
_cell.length_a   1.000
_cell.length_b   1.000
_cell.length_c   1.000
_cell.angle_alpha   90.00
_cell.angle_beta   90.00
_cell.angle_gamma   90.00
#
_symmetry.space_group_name_H-M   'P 1'
#
loop_
_entity.id
_entity.type
_entity.pdbx_description
1 polymer ?
#
loop_
_entity_poly.entity_id
_entity_poly.type
_entity_poly.pdbx_seq_one_letter_code
_entity_poly.pdbx_strand_id
1 'polypeptide(L)'
;MGLFSFLKPVKPGPFNYQPRFYDPKMEKLRERRKKAEELVGDDPEALKARIRNSMQRRGSYLVDKSYRQRHLLRSNLLLLAIIVILIAVVLVGIEIYLPKLMQILE
;
A
#
# COMPACT_ATOMS: atom_id res chain seq x y z
N MET A 1 -7.17 -16.27 16.52
CA MET A 1 -6.84 -15.17 17.46
C MET A 1 -8.13 -14.56 18.04
N GLY A 2 -8.80 -15.22 18.99
CA GLY A 2 -10.11 -14.76 19.51
C GLY A 2 -10.18 -14.53 21.02
N LEU A 3 -9.30 -15.15 21.81
CA LEU A 3 -9.43 -15.21 23.27
C LEU A 3 -8.87 -13.99 24.04
N PHE A 4 -8.08 -13.12 23.40
CA PHE A 4 -7.45 -11.96 24.06
C PHE A 4 -8.18 -10.61 23.80
N SER A 5 -9.39 -10.63 23.24
CA SER A 5 -10.10 -9.38 22.92
C SER A 5 -10.86 -8.75 24.09
N PHE A 6 -11.07 -9.48 25.19
CA PHE A 6 -11.81 -9.01 26.38
C PHE A 6 -10.99 -8.11 27.31
N LEU A 7 -9.67 -8.08 27.17
CA LEU A 7 -8.76 -7.26 27.98
C LEU A 7 -8.45 -5.89 27.34
N LYS A 8 -9.09 -5.54 26.21
CA LYS A 8 -8.81 -4.27 25.53
C LYS A 8 -9.58 -3.13 26.22
N PRO A 9 -8.89 -2.11 26.74
CA PRO A 9 -9.57 -0.95 27.32
C PRO A 9 -10.37 -0.23 26.23
N VAL A 10 -11.61 0.13 26.56
CA VAL A 10 -12.45 0.97 25.71
C VAL A 10 -11.75 2.32 25.57
N LYS A 11 -11.43 2.73 24.35
CA LYS A 11 -10.83 4.05 24.10
C LYS A 11 -11.85 5.12 24.46
N PRO A 12 -11.50 6.15 25.25
CA PRO A 12 -12.40 7.25 25.52
C PRO A 12 -12.81 7.92 24.20
N GLY A 13 -14.09 8.26 24.08
CA GLY A 13 -14.59 9.02 22.94
C GLY A 13 -13.92 10.39 22.87
N PRO A 14 -13.57 10.88 21.67
CA PRO A 14 -13.01 12.23 21.54
C PRO A 14 -14.05 13.28 21.97
N PHE A 15 -13.59 14.29 22.72
CA PHE A 15 -14.43 15.44 23.07
C PHE A 15 -14.58 16.35 21.85
N ASN A 16 -15.75 16.31 21.22
CA ASN A 16 -16.07 17.12 20.04
C ASN A 16 -16.74 18.44 20.46
N TYR A 17 -15.95 19.42 20.89
CA TYR A 17 -16.43 20.78 21.15
C TYR A 17 -16.44 21.60 19.86
N GLN A 18 -17.61 22.13 19.50
CA GLN A 18 -17.75 23.10 18.40
C GLN A 18 -18.07 24.48 19.00
N PRO A 19 -17.16 25.47 18.87
CA PRO A 19 -17.41 26.82 19.33
C PRO A 19 -18.61 27.43 18.62
N ARG A 20 -19.37 28.29 19.31
CA ARG A 20 -20.54 28.99 18.74
C ARG A 20 -20.20 29.86 17.51
N PHE A 21 -18.96 30.36 17.43
CA PHE A 21 -18.47 31.20 16.33
C PHE A 21 -17.62 30.45 15.30
N TYR A 22 -17.56 29.11 15.39
CA TYR A 22 -16.81 28.29 14.46
C TYR A 22 -17.62 28.08 13.18
N ASP A 23 -17.11 28.60 12.07
CA ASP A 23 -17.61 28.26 10.74
C ASP A 23 -16.63 27.26 10.08
N PRO A 24 -17.06 25.99 9.88
CA PRO A 24 -16.21 24.95 9.32
C PRO A 24 -15.74 25.27 7.89
N LYS A 25 -16.48 26.07 7.13
CA LYS A 25 -16.08 26.45 5.76
C LYS A 25 -14.98 27.49 5.79
N MET A 26 -15.13 28.51 6.63
CA MET A 26 -14.13 29.57 6.77
C MET A 26 -12.82 29.05 7.33
N GLU A 27 -12.86 28.14 8.31
CA GLU A 27 -11.64 27.59 8.91
C GLU A 27 -10.85 26.75 7.91
N LYS A 28 -11.53 25.89 7.16
CA LYS A 28 -10.91 25.09 6.08
C LYS A 28 -10.27 25.96 5.01
N LEU A 29 -10.91 27.08 4.66
CA LEU A 29 -10.36 28.04 3.69
C LEU A 29 -9.12 28.75 4.26
N ARG A 30 -9.16 29.19 5.52
CA ARG A 30 -8.00 29.80 6.19
C ARG A 30 -6.83 28.83 6.32
N GLU A 31 -7.07 27.58 6.70
CA GLU A 31 -6.03 26.55 6.77
C GLU A 31 -5.38 26.29 5.41
N ARG A 32 -6.18 26.20 4.33
CA ARG A 32 -5.66 26.02 2.97
C ARG A 32 -4.83 27.21 2.52
N ARG A 33 -5.29 28.43 2.83
CA ARG A 33 -4.59 29.67 2.51
C ARG A 33 -3.27 29.76 3.26
N LYS A 34 -3.25 29.50 4.57
CA LYS A 34 -2.02 29.46 5.38
C LYS A 34 -1.01 28.46 4.84
N LYS A 35 -1.46 27.23 4.52
CA LYS A 35 -0.60 26.20 3.91
C LYS A 35 -0.05 26.63 2.54
N ALA A 36 -0.78 27.40 1.75
CA ALA A 36 -0.29 27.91 0.47
C ALA A 36 0.72 29.05 0.67
N GLU A 37 0.45 29.97 1.61
CA GLU A 37 1.35 31.07 1.98
C GLU A 37 2.69 30.54 2.54
N GLU A 38 2.64 29.53 3.41
CA GLU A 38 3.80 28.80 3.94
C GLU A 38 4.63 28.07 2.86
N LEU A 39 4.13 27.91 1.63
CA LEU A 39 4.84 27.22 0.55
C LEU A 39 5.40 28.16 -0.53
N VAL A 40 5.01 29.44 -0.49
CA VAL A 40 5.33 30.46 -1.52
C VAL A 40 6.44 31.40 -1.06
N GLY A 41 6.67 31.58 0.24
CA GLY A 41 7.77 32.41 0.75
C GLY A 41 9.16 31.80 0.55
N ASP A 42 10.18 32.65 0.42
CA ASP A 42 11.61 32.28 0.45
C ASP A 42 12.18 32.20 1.88
N ASP A 43 11.31 32.32 2.89
CA ASP A 43 11.70 32.22 4.29
C ASP A 43 12.16 30.80 4.66
N PRO A 44 13.09 30.66 5.63
CA PRO A 44 13.60 29.36 6.08
C PRO A 44 12.50 28.42 6.60
N GLU A 45 11.41 28.97 7.14
CA GLU A 45 10.24 28.20 7.58
C GLU A 45 9.46 27.60 6.41
N ALA A 46 9.34 28.34 5.31
CA ALA A 46 8.67 27.87 4.10
C ALA A 46 9.47 26.74 3.43
N LEU A 47 10.80 26.85 3.42
CA LEU A 47 11.69 25.78 2.95
C LEU A 47 11.53 24.50 3.80
N LYS A 48 11.46 24.64 5.13
CA LYS A 48 11.24 23.51 6.05
C LYS A 48 9.87 22.86 5.83
N ALA A 49 8.82 23.66 5.62
CA ALA A 49 7.49 23.15 5.31
C ALA A 49 7.47 22.38 3.97
N ARG A 50 8.18 22.88 2.96
CA ARG A 50 8.33 22.22 1.65
C ARG A 50 9.05 20.87 1.75
N ILE A 51 10.16 20.83 2.50
CA ILE A 51 10.93 19.60 2.75
C ILE A 51 10.10 18.59 3.57
N ARG A 52 9.39 19.05 4.61
CA ARG A 52 8.48 18.19 5.39
C ARG A 52 7.39 17.59 4.52
N ASN A 53 6.78 18.39 3.65
CA ASN A 53 5.73 17.93 2.73
C ASN A 53 6.27 16.95 1.68
N SER A 54 7.47 17.18 1.13
CA SER A 54 8.08 16.26 0.17
C SER A 54 8.46 14.92 0.83
N MET A 55 8.95 14.95 2.07
CA MET A 55 9.25 13.74 2.85
C MET A 55 7.98 13.00 3.30
N GLN A 56 6.93 13.69 3.71
CA GLN A 56 5.64 13.05 4.02
C GLN A 56 5.01 12.39 2.79
N ARG A 57 5.13 13.00 1.61
CA ARG A 57 4.66 12.39 0.36
C ARG A 57 5.49 11.17 -0.03
N ARG A 58 6.82 11.21 0.14
CA ARG A 58 7.71 10.04 -0.08
C ARG A 58 7.52 8.93 0.96
N GLY A 59 7.27 9.30 2.22
CA GLY A 59 7.01 8.38 3.32
C GLY A 59 5.55 7.90 3.39
N SER A 60 4.69 8.35 2.48
CA SER A 60 3.31 7.90 2.36
C SER A 60 3.22 6.53 1.69
N TYR A 61 3.91 5.56 2.28
CA TYR A 61 3.67 4.12 2.11
C TYR A 61 2.22 3.73 2.48
N LEU A 62 1.46 4.65 3.09
CA LEU A 62 0.08 4.48 3.55
C LEU A 62 -0.99 4.86 2.52
N VAL A 63 -0.70 5.73 1.54
CA VAL A 63 -1.67 6.07 0.47
C VAL A 63 -1.70 5.00 -0.63
N ASP A 64 -0.63 4.23 -0.77
CA ASP A 64 -0.44 3.29 -1.88
C ASP A 64 -0.90 1.85 -1.57
N LYS A 65 -1.91 1.69 -0.71
CA LYS A 65 -2.51 0.37 -0.46
C LYS A 65 -3.05 -0.24 -1.77
N SER A 66 -3.58 0.60 -2.67
CA SER A 66 -4.04 0.22 -4.01
C SER A 66 -2.87 -0.10 -4.97
N TYR A 67 -1.76 0.63 -4.88
CA TYR A 67 -0.57 0.37 -5.69
C TYR A 67 0.13 -0.92 -5.28
N ARG A 68 0.29 -1.16 -3.97
CA ARG A 68 0.81 -2.42 -3.44
C ARG A 68 -0.04 -3.61 -3.85
N GLN A 69 -1.37 -3.51 -3.79
CA GLN A 69 -2.26 -4.58 -4.23
C GLN A 69 -2.11 -4.90 -5.73
N ARG A 70 -1.96 -3.88 -6.58
CA ARG A 70 -1.75 -4.07 -8.03
C ARG A 70 -0.44 -4.79 -8.34
N HIS A 71 0.64 -4.48 -7.61
CA HIS A 71 1.93 -5.16 -7.77
C HIS A 71 1.90 -6.62 -7.29
N LEU A 72 1.23 -6.89 -6.16
CA LEU A 72 1.08 -8.25 -5.64
C LEU A 72 0.31 -9.17 -6.60
N LEU A 73 -0.78 -8.67 -7.22
CA LEU A 73 -1.56 -9.45 -8.18
C LEU A 73 -0.76 -9.76 -9.44
N ARG A 74 0.00 -8.80 -9.98
CA ARG A 74 0.85 -9.00 -11.16
C ARG A 74 1.95 -10.03 -10.90
N SER A 75 2.61 -9.94 -9.75
CA SER A 75 3.68 -10.87 -9.37
C SER A 75 3.16 -12.30 -9.19
N ASN A 76 2.00 -12.45 -8.54
CA ASN A 76 1.42 -13.78 -8.31
C ASN A 76 0.91 -14.42 -9.61
N LEU A 77 0.40 -13.63 -10.56
CA LEU A 77 -0.06 -14.13 -11.86
C LEU A 77 1.12 -14.64 -12.70
N LEU A 78 2.25 -13.92 -12.70
CA LEU A 78 3.47 -14.36 -13.36
C LEU A 78 4.03 -15.64 -12.71
N LEU A 79 4.03 -15.73 -11.38
CA LEU A 79 4.44 -16.92 -10.66
C LEU A 79 3.56 -18.13 -11.01
N LEU A 80 2.23 -17.94 -11.05
CA LEU A 80 1.28 -18.97 -11.45
C LEU A 80 1.53 -19.42 -12.91
N ALA A 81 1.77 -18.47 -13.82
CA ALA A 81 2.09 -18.79 -15.22
C ALA A 81 3.37 -19.63 -15.33
N ILE A 82 4.42 -19.30 -14.57
CA ILE A 82 5.66 -20.09 -14.52
C ILE A 82 5.40 -21.51 -14.00
N ILE A 83 4.60 -21.67 -12.94
CA ILE A 83 4.23 -22.99 -12.40
C ILE A 83 3.51 -23.82 -13.46
N VAL A 84 2.52 -23.25 -14.16
CA VAL A 84 1.77 -23.95 -15.20
C VAL A 84 2.69 -24.39 -16.35
N ILE A 85 3.61 -23.52 -16.78
CA ILE A 85 4.59 -23.85 -17.82
C ILE A 85 5.51 -24.99 -17.37
N LEU A 86 6.01 -24.95 -16.13
CA LEU A 86 6.85 -26.01 -15.57
C LEU A 86 6.12 -27.36 -15.54
N ILE A 87 4.86 -27.38 -15.12
CA ILE A 87 4.03 -28.60 -15.12
C ILE A 87 3.88 -29.13 -16.55
N ALA A 88 3.58 -28.26 -17.52
CA ALA A 88 3.44 -28.66 -18.91
C ALA A 88 4.74 -29.26 -19.46
N VAL A 89 5.90 -28.64 -19.19
CA VAL A 89 7.21 -29.15 -19.60
C VAL A 89 7.49 -30.53 -18.99
N VAL A 90 7.17 -30.73 -17.71
CA VAL A 90 7.34 -32.02 -17.04
C VAL A 90 6.46 -33.09 -17.67
N LEU A 91 5.18 -32.80 -17.94
CA LEU A 91 4.26 -33.75 -18.57
C LEU A 91 4.72 -34.16 -19.97
N VAL A 92 5.10 -33.19 -20.79
CA VAL A 92 5.66 -33.46 -22.13
C VAL A 92 6.97 -34.24 -22.04
N GLY A 93 7.82 -33.90 -21.08
CA GLY A 93 9.06 -34.63 -20.83
C GLY A 93 8.79 -36.10 -20.49
N ILE A 94 7.84 -36.37 -19.58
CA ILE A 94 7.46 -37.75 -19.23
C ILE A 94 6.99 -38.50 -20.48
N GLU A 95 6.11 -37.92 -21.29
CA GLU A 95 5.60 -38.57 -22.50
C GLU A 95 6.71 -38.92 -23.51
N ILE A 96 7.75 -38.09 -23.63
CA ILE A 96 8.88 -38.32 -24.55
C ILE A 96 9.92 -39.29 -23.98
N TYR A 97 10.27 -39.15 -22.70
CA TYR A 97 11.38 -39.89 -22.10
C TYR A 97 10.95 -41.27 -21.58
N LEU A 98 9.71 -41.44 -21.13
CA LEU A 98 9.20 -42.70 -20.61
C LEU A 98 9.19 -43.85 -21.63
N PRO A 99 8.75 -43.68 -22.90
CA PRO A 99 8.86 -44.74 -23.92
C PRO A 99 10.31 -45.07 -24.26
N LYS A 100 11.21 -44.07 -24.22
CA LYS A 100 12.64 -44.25 -24.48
C LYS A 100 13.33 -45.05 -23.38
N LEU A 101 12.90 -44.89 -22.12
CA LEU A 101 13.36 -45.69 -21.00
C LEU A 101 12.83 -47.13 -21.06
N MET A 102 11.57 -47.32 -21.47
CA MET A 102 10.99 -48.67 -21.65
C MET A 102 11.74 -49.46 -22.74
N GLN A 103 12.09 -48.82 -23.86
CA GLN A 103 12.87 -49.46 -24.94
C GLN A 103 14.31 -49.84 -24.56
N ILE A 104 14.88 -49.22 -23.52
CA ILE A 104 16.23 -49.55 -23.03
C ILE A 104 16.17 -50.66 -21.97
N LEU A 105 15.01 -50.84 -21.33
CA LEU A 105 14.80 -51.79 -20.25
C LEU A 105 14.33 -53.17 -20.74
N GLU A 106 13.67 -53.24 -21.91
CA GLU A 106 13.45 -54.46 -22.70
C GLU A 106 14.70 -54.89 -23.46
#